data_AF-A0ABC8LTY0-F1
#
_entry.id   AF-A0ABC8LTY0-F1
#
_cell.length_a   1.000
_cell.length_b   1.000
_cell.length_c   1.000
_cell.angle_alpha   90.00
_cell.angle_beta   90.00
_cell.angle_gamma   90.00
#
_symmetry.space_group_name_H-M   'P 1'
#
loop_
_entity.id
_entity.type
_entity.pdbx_description
1 polymer ?
#
loop_
_entity_poly.entity_id
_entity_poly.type
_entity_poly.pdbx_seq_one_letter_code
_entity_poly.pdbx_strand_id
1 'polypeptide(L)'
;MEKLDKTKVKVLEKTSNDDSSETTGTNAASTEALREILEQVRTFSKLEALLLKKKSLRNGDSLQHHNEKVDKLKVLSESLLNSTSKEEKRIVDHRSQKEEALSYRLSKTDEVSQREKDVAAELKNLEIKKEDLEAELKKVNTSITSARARLHNAREEREQFDNASNEILMHLKSKEDELTRSICSCRVEADVVNKWIKFLEDTWIIQSKFAQQKEIQVSGEMERYGDHFIDLIVQLLSFYKEQLDPSIPKIRGLVELLEPSKGLESEKKTEDKDTKPIDSRKKLEKEYLDLEAKFVTTLSVVDAMKKPFYSQTEGISRQDDKRVKELFEALDKTKEEFESIERPLLDIESPSRTSSSSRSPSLKMIPEVPLSFTVQKEFDDVETPDSRKGSSEKEDPAKKQLEMELDDGEESLADEINDWEFDALDDTHLKNQ
;
A
#
# COMPACT_ATOMS: atom_id res chain seq x y z
N MET A 1 -118.26 94.46 -64.74
CA MET A 1 -118.64 95.55 -65.67
C MET A 1 -120.14 95.44 -65.88
N GLU A 2 -120.85 95.68 -64.77
CA GLU A 2 -122.27 95.50 -64.53
C GLU A 2 -122.65 96.80 -63.83
N LYS A 3 -123.69 97.50 -64.31
CA LYS A 3 -124.06 98.92 -64.08
C LYS A 3 -123.69 99.89 -65.23
N LEU A 4 -124.46 99.85 -66.33
CA LEU A 4 -124.86 101.04 -67.11
C LEU A 4 -125.86 100.63 -68.20
N ASP A 5 -127.14 100.40 -67.88
CA ASP A 5 -128.18 100.24 -68.92
C ASP A 5 -129.61 100.52 -68.41
N LYS A 6 -129.76 101.63 -67.69
CA LYS A 6 -131.08 102.19 -67.33
C LYS A 6 -131.03 103.71 -67.38
N THR A 7 -131.15 104.32 -68.55
CA THR A 7 -131.63 105.72 -68.72
C THR A 7 -131.71 106.13 -70.20
N LYS A 8 -132.93 106.12 -70.76
CA LYS A 8 -133.56 107.19 -71.58
C LYS A 8 -134.76 106.58 -72.32
N VAL A 9 -135.99 106.80 -71.84
CA VAL A 9 -136.81 108.03 -71.86
C VAL A 9 -137.55 108.19 -73.19
N LYS A 10 -138.79 107.70 -73.11
CA LYS A 10 -140.05 108.10 -73.73
C LYS A 10 -140.20 109.63 -73.85
N VAL A 11 -141.14 110.09 -74.71
CA VAL A 11 -141.67 111.46 -74.94
C VAL A 11 -141.14 112.04 -76.26
N LEU A 12 -141.92 112.28 -77.33
CA LEU A 12 -143.33 112.71 -77.42
C LEU A 12 -143.91 112.52 -78.86
N GLU A 13 -145.06 111.87 -78.98
CA GLU A 13 -146.13 112.19 -79.95
C GLU A 13 -147.41 112.20 -79.09
N LYS A 14 -147.97 113.38 -78.76
CA LYS A 14 -149.06 114.11 -79.47
C LYS A 14 -150.31 113.24 -79.62
N THR A 15 -151.53 113.60 -79.18
CA THR A 15 -152.32 114.84 -79.38
C THR A 15 -153.67 114.64 -78.67
N SER A 16 -154.19 115.60 -77.89
CA SER A 16 -155.16 116.64 -78.33
C SER A 16 -156.65 116.27 -78.14
N ASN A 17 -157.24 116.76 -77.06
CA ASN A 17 -158.43 117.65 -76.98
C ASN A 17 -157.97 118.73 -75.98
N ASP A 18 -158.12 120.04 -76.12
CA ASP A 18 -159.10 120.97 -76.69
C ASP A 18 -158.26 122.26 -76.94
N ASP A 19 -158.57 123.23 -77.78
CA ASP A 19 -159.69 123.49 -78.65
C ASP A 19 -159.21 124.63 -79.59
N SER A 20 -160.00 124.89 -80.59
CA SER A 20 -159.95 126.01 -81.53
C SER A 20 -159.94 127.42 -80.88
N SER A 21 -159.27 128.38 -81.56
CA SER A 21 -159.41 129.87 -81.53
C SER A 21 -159.22 130.62 -80.19
N GLU A 22 -158.31 131.60 -79.99
CA GLU A 22 -157.89 132.73 -80.86
C GLU A 22 -156.36 133.07 -80.82
N THR A 23 -155.78 133.22 -82.02
CA THR A 23 -154.66 134.08 -82.51
C THR A 23 -153.39 134.39 -81.67
N THR A 24 -152.32 133.57 -81.82
CA THR A 24 -150.86 133.87 -81.64
C THR A 24 -150.01 132.80 -82.37
N GLY A 25 -148.77 133.07 -82.83
CA GLY A 25 -147.96 132.05 -83.56
C GLY A 25 -146.45 132.31 -83.69
N THR A 26 -145.65 131.33 -83.24
CA THR A 26 -144.22 131.42 -82.82
C THR A 26 -143.33 130.40 -83.56
N ASN A 27 -142.21 130.84 -84.17
CA ASN A 27 -141.28 130.04 -85.01
C ASN A 27 -139.80 130.14 -84.54
N ALA A 28 -139.43 129.66 -83.34
CA ALA A 28 -138.02 129.75 -82.88
C ALA A 28 -137.44 128.49 -82.19
N ALA A 29 -138.23 127.46 -81.89
CA ALA A 29 -137.77 126.33 -81.05
C ALA A 29 -137.11 125.15 -81.81
N SER A 30 -137.01 125.16 -83.15
CA SER A 30 -136.63 123.96 -83.92
C SER A 30 -135.15 123.89 -84.34
N THR A 31 -134.40 125.00 -84.32
CA THR A 31 -133.02 125.04 -84.84
C THR A 31 -131.95 124.64 -83.82
N GLU A 32 -132.23 124.72 -82.52
CA GLU A 32 -131.26 124.43 -81.46
C GLU A 32 -131.11 122.91 -81.21
N ALA A 33 -132.21 122.16 -81.31
CA ALA A 33 -132.23 120.70 -81.15
C ALA A 33 -131.36 119.94 -82.18
N LEU A 34 -131.25 120.44 -83.41
CA LEU A 34 -130.43 119.80 -84.46
C LEU A 34 -128.92 119.92 -84.19
N ARG A 35 -128.48 120.99 -83.52
CA ARG A 35 -127.06 121.19 -83.18
C ARG A 35 -126.60 120.22 -82.09
N GLU A 36 -127.47 119.95 -81.12
CA GLU A 36 -127.20 119.02 -80.01
C GLU A 36 -127.08 117.57 -80.51
N ILE A 37 -127.92 117.17 -81.48
CA ILE A 37 -127.84 115.84 -82.11
C ILE A 37 -126.51 115.65 -82.86
N LEU A 38 -126.01 116.68 -83.53
CA LEU A 38 -124.75 116.61 -84.29
C LEU A 38 -123.53 116.46 -83.36
N GLU A 39 -123.52 117.16 -82.22
CA GLU A 39 -122.53 116.94 -81.13
C GLU A 39 -122.61 115.51 -80.59
N GLN A 40 -123.83 114.96 -80.46
CA GLN A 40 -124.05 113.59 -80.01
C GLN A 40 -123.50 112.55 -81.00
N VAL A 41 -123.71 112.72 -82.30
CA VAL A 41 -123.12 111.84 -83.32
C VAL A 41 -121.59 111.94 -83.32
N ARG A 42 -121.04 113.15 -83.15
CA ARG A 42 -119.59 113.36 -83.10
C ARG A 42 -118.94 112.71 -81.88
N THR A 43 -119.60 112.75 -80.73
CA THR A 43 -119.14 112.08 -79.50
C THR A 43 -119.24 110.56 -79.62
N PHE A 44 -120.33 110.02 -80.18
CA PHE A 44 -120.45 108.58 -80.43
C PHE A 44 -119.42 108.06 -81.42
N SER A 45 -119.14 108.79 -82.51
CA SER A 45 -118.09 108.41 -83.47
C SER A 45 -116.69 108.42 -82.83
N LYS A 46 -116.42 109.36 -81.91
CA LYS A 46 -115.15 109.40 -81.15
C LYS A 46 -115.05 108.26 -80.13
N LEU A 47 -116.16 107.87 -79.52
CA LEU A 47 -116.24 106.70 -78.62
C LEU A 47 -116.01 105.40 -79.39
N GLU A 48 -116.59 105.25 -80.58
CA GLU A 48 -116.37 104.10 -81.45
C GLU A 48 -114.89 103.99 -81.86
N ALA A 49 -114.26 105.10 -82.26
CA ALA A 49 -112.83 105.14 -82.55
C ALA A 49 -111.97 104.75 -81.34
N LEU A 50 -112.34 105.19 -80.13
CA LEU A 50 -111.66 104.81 -78.90
C LEU A 50 -111.86 103.32 -78.54
N LEU A 51 -113.06 102.77 -78.74
CA LEU A 51 -113.37 101.36 -78.51
C LEU A 51 -112.62 100.46 -79.49
N LEU A 52 -112.53 100.84 -80.77
CA LEU A 52 -111.70 100.13 -81.75
C LEU A 52 -110.22 100.19 -81.39
N LYS A 53 -109.73 101.33 -80.92
CA LYS A 53 -108.34 101.47 -80.43
C LYS A 53 -108.08 100.61 -79.19
N LYS A 54 -109.04 100.53 -78.26
CA LYS A 54 -108.99 99.63 -77.10
C LYS A 54 -109.00 98.16 -77.51
N LYS A 55 -109.74 97.78 -78.56
CA LYS A 55 -109.75 96.41 -79.11
C LYS A 55 -108.41 96.03 -79.74
N SER A 56 -107.67 96.98 -80.32
CA SER A 56 -106.32 96.74 -80.85
C SER A 56 -105.22 96.68 -79.78
N LEU A 57 -105.49 97.18 -78.57
CA LEU A 57 -104.56 97.09 -77.44
C LEU A 57 -104.63 95.67 -76.84
N ARG A 58 -104.00 94.70 -77.51
CA ARG A 58 -103.65 93.42 -76.88
C ARG A 58 -102.35 93.62 -76.09
N ASN A 59 -102.42 93.56 -74.77
CA ASN A 59 -101.25 93.53 -73.91
C ASN A 59 -100.94 92.07 -73.56
N GLY A 60 -99.92 91.49 -74.19
CA GLY A 60 -99.44 90.13 -73.95
C GLY A 60 -99.02 89.40 -75.22
N ASP A 61 -98.28 88.30 -75.05
CA ASP A 61 -97.90 87.41 -76.15
C ASP A 61 -99.14 86.79 -76.83
N SER A 62 -98.99 86.31 -78.07
CA SER A 62 -100.02 85.45 -78.67
C SER A 62 -100.07 84.09 -77.95
N LEU A 63 -101.24 83.42 -77.96
CA LEU A 63 -101.43 82.13 -77.26
C LEU A 63 -100.38 81.08 -77.67
N GLN A 64 -99.94 81.11 -78.92
CA GLN A 64 -98.90 80.24 -79.45
C GLN A 64 -97.52 80.55 -78.85
N HIS A 65 -97.14 81.82 -78.75
CA HIS A 65 -95.88 82.23 -78.11
C HIS A 65 -95.88 81.91 -76.60
N HIS A 66 -97.04 81.97 -75.94
CA HIS A 66 -97.18 81.55 -74.54
C HIS A 66 -96.94 80.05 -74.37
N ASN A 67 -97.59 79.20 -75.18
CA ASN A 67 -97.40 77.75 -75.13
C ASN A 67 -95.95 77.36 -75.43
N GLU A 68 -95.31 77.97 -76.42
CA GLU A 68 -93.88 77.74 -76.71
C GLU A 68 -92.96 78.14 -75.54
N LYS A 69 -93.27 79.24 -74.82
CA LYS A 69 -92.53 79.63 -73.61
C LYS A 69 -92.73 78.60 -72.48
N VAL A 70 -93.96 78.12 -72.28
CA VAL A 70 -94.26 77.08 -71.26
C VAL A 70 -93.57 75.77 -71.59
N ASP A 71 -93.59 75.32 -72.85
CA ASP A 71 -92.93 74.08 -73.26
C ASP A 71 -91.40 74.19 -73.14
N LYS A 72 -90.80 75.33 -73.50
CA LYS A 72 -89.37 75.61 -73.22
C LYS A 72 -89.06 75.54 -71.72
N LEU A 73 -89.91 76.12 -70.88
CA LEU A 73 -89.73 76.05 -69.42
C LEU A 73 -89.91 74.63 -68.87
N LYS A 74 -90.84 73.83 -69.41
CA LYS A 74 -91.00 72.41 -69.05
C LYS A 74 -89.76 71.60 -69.43
N VAL A 75 -89.24 71.78 -70.65
CA VAL A 75 -88.00 71.12 -71.11
C VAL A 75 -86.80 71.55 -70.24
N LEU A 76 -86.69 72.83 -69.89
CA LEU A 76 -85.65 73.31 -68.98
C LEU A 76 -85.81 72.71 -67.58
N SER A 77 -87.02 72.63 -67.04
CA SER A 77 -87.31 72.00 -65.75
C SER A 77 -86.96 70.53 -65.74
N GLU A 78 -87.36 69.78 -66.77
CA GLU A 78 -87.05 68.36 -66.92
C GLU A 78 -85.55 68.11 -67.13
N SER A 79 -84.87 68.97 -67.92
CA SER A 79 -83.42 68.92 -68.09
C SER A 79 -82.67 69.23 -66.78
N LEU A 80 -83.16 70.19 -66.01
CA LEU A 80 -82.61 70.50 -64.68
C LEU A 80 -82.83 69.34 -63.72
N LEU A 81 -84.02 68.73 -63.71
CA LEU A 81 -84.34 67.58 -62.86
C LEU A 81 -83.48 66.36 -63.22
N ASN A 82 -83.34 66.05 -64.52
CA ASN A 82 -82.47 64.99 -65.01
C ASN A 82 -80.98 65.27 -64.67
N SER A 83 -80.53 66.52 -64.79
CA SER A 83 -79.17 66.92 -64.40
C SER A 83 -78.93 66.78 -62.91
N THR A 84 -79.87 67.23 -62.07
CA THR A 84 -79.80 67.09 -60.60
C THR A 84 -79.81 65.62 -60.20
N SER A 85 -80.71 64.80 -60.75
CA SER A 85 -80.76 63.36 -60.48
C SER A 85 -79.46 62.64 -60.88
N LYS A 86 -78.87 63.02 -62.03
CA LYS A 86 -77.58 62.48 -62.46
C LYS A 86 -76.45 62.83 -61.48
N GLU A 87 -76.43 64.06 -60.98
CA GLU A 87 -75.41 64.49 -60.01
C GLU A 87 -75.63 63.85 -58.63
N GLU A 88 -76.88 63.75 -58.17
CA GLU A 88 -77.23 63.02 -56.95
C GLU A 88 -76.77 61.57 -57.02
N LYS A 89 -76.99 60.89 -58.15
CA LYS A 89 -76.50 59.52 -58.36
C LYS A 89 -74.97 59.45 -58.26
N ARG A 90 -74.23 60.37 -58.88
CA ARG A 90 -72.76 60.42 -58.75
C ARG A 90 -72.32 60.64 -57.31
N ILE A 91 -73.01 61.52 -56.55
CA ILE A 91 -72.71 61.76 -55.14
C ILE A 91 -72.93 60.49 -54.32
N VAL A 92 -74.02 59.76 -54.56
CA VAL A 92 -74.30 58.49 -53.88
C VAL A 92 -73.26 57.43 -54.23
N ASP A 93 -72.95 57.25 -55.53
CA ASP A 93 -71.93 56.31 -55.99
C ASP A 93 -70.55 56.61 -55.37
N HIS A 94 -70.14 57.89 -55.36
CA HIS A 94 -68.88 58.32 -54.73
C HIS A 94 -68.89 58.11 -53.20
N ARG A 95 -70.01 58.34 -52.52
CA ARG A 95 -70.15 58.06 -51.07
C ARG A 95 -70.01 56.55 -50.80
N SER A 96 -70.64 55.71 -51.63
CA SER A 96 -70.54 54.26 -51.54
C SER A 96 -69.10 53.77 -51.73
N GLN A 97 -68.39 54.25 -52.76
CA GLN A 97 -66.97 53.93 -52.95
C GLN A 97 -66.10 54.36 -51.77
N LYS A 98 -66.37 55.55 -51.20
CA LYS A 98 -65.66 56.03 -50.01
C LYS A 98 -65.92 55.14 -48.80
N GLU A 99 -67.16 54.70 -48.60
CA GLU A 99 -67.55 53.80 -47.51
C GLU A 99 -66.87 52.43 -47.66
N GLU A 100 -66.86 51.85 -48.86
CA GLU A 100 -66.16 50.60 -49.17
C GLU A 100 -64.65 50.70 -48.92
N ALA A 101 -64.01 51.78 -49.36
CA ALA A 101 -62.58 52.02 -49.11
C ALA A 101 -62.26 52.16 -47.62
N LEU A 102 -63.14 52.82 -46.85
CA LEU A 102 -63.00 52.93 -45.39
C LEU A 102 -63.22 51.60 -44.68
N SER A 103 -64.23 50.83 -45.09
CA SER A 103 -64.50 49.49 -44.57
C SER A 103 -63.33 48.55 -44.83
N TYR A 104 -62.81 48.51 -46.07
CA TYR A 104 -61.62 47.73 -46.42
C TYR A 104 -60.41 48.14 -45.59
N ARG A 105 -60.16 49.45 -45.43
CA ARG A 105 -59.04 49.94 -44.62
C ARG A 105 -59.19 49.51 -43.15
N LEU A 106 -60.39 49.58 -42.58
CA LEU A 106 -60.64 49.10 -41.21
C LEU A 106 -60.38 47.60 -41.09
N SER A 107 -60.98 46.77 -41.96
CA SER A 107 -60.75 45.33 -41.97
C SER A 107 -59.28 44.98 -42.15
N LYS A 108 -58.55 45.72 -42.99
CA LYS A 108 -57.12 45.50 -43.20
C LYS A 108 -56.28 45.86 -41.99
N THR A 109 -56.59 46.97 -41.32
CA THR A 109 -55.94 47.37 -40.07
C THR A 109 -56.18 46.33 -38.97
N ASP A 110 -57.40 45.81 -38.85
CA ASP A 110 -57.73 44.76 -37.86
C ASP A 110 -56.98 43.46 -38.14
N GLU A 111 -56.91 43.03 -39.42
CA GLU A 111 -56.15 41.85 -39.84
C GLU A 111 -54.64 41.99 -39.57
N VAL A 112 -54.07 43.16 -39.85
CA VAL A 112 -52.66 43.47 -39.55
C VAL A 112 -52.43 43.49 -38.04
N SER A 113 -53.29 44.16 -37.27
CA SER A 113 -53.19 44.20 -35.81
C SER A 113 -53.29 42.81 -35.18
N GLN A 114 -54.15 41.93 -35.71
CA GLN A 114 -54.24 40.56 -35.23
C GLN A 114 -52.96 39.77 -35.54
N ARG A 115 -52.42 39.90 -36.77
CA ARG A 115 -51.13 39.26 -37.10
C ARG A 115 -49.98 39.77 -36.24
N GLU A 116 -49.93 41.07 -35.95
CA GLU A 116 -48.92 41.64 -35.04
C GLU A 116 -49.02 41.03 -33.64
N LYS A 117 -50.24 40.87 -33.10
CA LYS A 117 -50.47 40.19 -31.82
C LYS A 117 -50.03 38.74 -31.84
N ASP A 118 -50.35 38.01 -32.91
CA ASP A 118 -50.00 36.60 -33.06
C ASP A 118 -48.46 36.42 -33.15
N VAL A 119 -47.77 37.24 -33.94
CA VAL A 119 -46.30 37.23 -34.05
C VAL A 119 -45.65 37.65 -32.73
N ALA A 120 -46.20 38.65 -32.03
CA ALA A 120 -45.70 39.06 -30.72
C ALA A 120 -45.84 37.93 -29.68
N ALA A 121 -46.94 37.18 -29.72
CA ALA A 121 -47.16 36.02 -28.86
C ALA A 121 -46.19 34.87 -29.22
N GLU A 122 -45.96 34.61 -30.51
CA GLU A 122 -44.97 33.63 -30.97
C GLU A 122 -43.55 34.00 -30.52
N LEU A 123 -43.14 35.26 -30.71
CA LEU A 123 -41.82 35.77 -30.30
C LEU A 123 -41.61 35.60 -28.79
N LYS A 124 -42.62 35.92 -27.98
CA LYS A 124 -42.57 35.71 -26.53
C LYS A 124 -42.40 34.22 -26.17
N ASN A 125 -43.13 33.33 -26.84
CA ASN A 125 -43.01 31.89 -26.62
C ASN A 125 -41.63 31.35 -27.05
N LEU A 126 -41.03 31.89 -28.11
CA LEU A 126 -39.68 31.53 -28.55
C LEU A 126 -38.60 32.03 -27.58
N GLU A 127 -38.74 33.23 -27.02
CA GLU A 127 -37.79 33.75 -26.01
C GLU A 127 -37.79 32.87 -24.74
N ILE A 128 -38.96 32.45 -24.26
CA ILE A 128 -39.06 31.51 -23.12
C ILE A 128 -38.35 30.18 -23.44
N LYS A 129 -38.60 29.60 -24.61
CA LYS A 129 -37.92 28.35 -25.02
C LYS A 129 -36.40 28.52 -25.13
N LYS A 130 -35.93 29.69 -25.56
CA LYS A 130 -34.50 30.01 -25.62
C LYS A 130 -33.90 30.08 -24.20
N GLU A 131 -34.57 30.75 -23.26
CA GLU A 131 -34.14 30.79 -21.86
C GLU A 131 -34.07 29.39 -21.22
N ASP A 132 -35.08 28.55 -21.46
CA ASP A 132 -35.12 27.16 -20.99
C ASP A 132 -33.96 26.32 -21.56
N LEU A 133 -33.70 26.44 -22.87
CA LEU A 133 -32.58 25.76 -23.52
C LEU A 133 -31.22 26.26 -23.00
N GLU A 134 -31.09 27.56 -22.74
CA GLU A 134 -29.87 28.12 -22.17
C GLU A 134 -29.64 27.62 -20.72
N ALA A 135 -30.71 27.46 -19.94
CA ALA A 135 -30.64 26.90 -18.59
C ALA A 135 -30.22 25.42 -18.60
N GLU A 136 -30.80 24.59 -19.48
CA GLU A 136 -30.37 23.20 -19.64
C GLU A 136 -28.93 23.11 -20.17
N LEU A 137 -28.51 23.98 -21.09
CA LEU A 137 -27.13 24.05 -21.55
C LEU A 137 -26.15 24.37 -20.41
N LYS A 138 -26.49 25.35 -19.55
CA LYS A 138 -25.68 25.69 -18.36
C LYS A 138 -25.56 24.49 -17.42
N LYS A 139 -26.66 23.77 -17.16
CA LYS A 139 -26.69 22.56 -16.33
C LYS A 139 -25.88 21.41 -16.91
N VAL A 140 -25.96 21.18 -18.22
CA VAL A 140 -25.12 20.19 -18.90
C VAL A 140 -23.65 20.59 -18.80
N ASN A 141 -23.31 21.87 -18.97
CA ASN A 141 -21.93 22.34 -18.90
C ASN A 141 -21.33 22.20 -17.48
N THR A 142 -22.10 22.48 -16.42
CA THR A 142 -21.65 22.24 -15.03
C THR A 142 -21.46 20.75 -14.76
N SER A 143 -22.37 19.91 -15.25
CA SER A 143 -22.26 18.44 -15.15
C SER A 143 -21.03 17.91 -15.90
N ILE A 144 -20.75 18.41 -17.11
CA ILE A 144 -19.55 18.07 -17.89
C ILE A 144 -18.29 18.47 -17.12
N THR A 145 -18.26 19.67 -16.54
CA THR A 145 -17.11 20.14 -15.76
C THR A 145 -16.87 19.27 -14.54
N SER A 146 -17.93 18.91 -13.80
CA SER A 146 -17.86 17.96 -12.69
C SER A 146 -17.40 16.56 -13.14
N ALA A 147 -17.91 16.06 -14.26
CA ALA A 147 -17.50 14.76 -14.81
C ALA A 147 -16.03 14.76 -15.26
N ARG A 148 -15.54 15.86 -15.86
CA ARG A 148 -14.13 16.03 -16.21
C ARG A 148 -13.23 16.01 -14.98
N ALA A 149 -13.61 16.70 -13.91
CA ALA A 149 -12.86 16.67 -12.65
C ALA A 149 -12.82 15.26 -12.04
N ARG A 150 -13.97 14.56 -12.01
CA ARG A 150 -14.02 13.16 -11.54
C ARG A 150 -13.16 12.22 -12.40
N LEU A 151 -13.16 12.40 -13.71
CA LEU A 151 -12.32 11.63 -14.62
C LEU A 151 -10.83 11.91 -14.41
N HIS A 152 -10.46 13.16 -14.16
CA HIS A 152 -9.08 13.54 -13.82
C HIS A 152 -8.63 12.83 -12.54
N ASN A 153 -9.40 12.95 -11.45
CA ASN A 153 -9.08 12.32 -10.17
C ASN A 153 -8.95 10.80 -10.30
N ALA A 154 -9.87 10.13 -11.01
CA ALA A 154 -9.79 8.68 -11.23
C ALA A 154 -8.56 8.25 -12.05
N ARG A 155 -8.05 9.10 -12.94
CA ARG A 155 -6.81 8.84 -13.68
C ARG A 155 -5.59 8.99 -12.79
N GLU A 156 -5.57 9.99 -11.93
CA GLU A 156 -4.50 10.23 -10.94
C GLU A 156 -4.45 9.12 -9.89
N GLU A 157 -5.59 8.71 -9.33
CA GLU A 157 -5.69 7.56 -8.41
C GLU A 157 -5.15 6.28 -9.05
N ARG A 158 -5.45 6.05 -10.34
CA ARG A 158 -4.91 4.91 -11.07
C ARG A 158 -3.38 5.00 -11.21
N GLU A 159 -2.83 6.16 -11.56
CA GLU A 159 -1.38 6.34 -11.67
C GLU A 159 -0.68 6.16 -10.33
N GLN A 160 -1.26 6.68 -9.24
CA GLN A 160 -0.75 6.45 -7.88
C GLN A 160 -0.78 4.97 -7.51
N PHE A 161 -1.87 4.27 -7.84
CA PHE A 161 -1.97 2.82 -7.64
C PHE A 161 -0.91 2.06 -8.45
N ASP A 162 -0.74 2.38 -9.73
CA ASP A 162 0.25 1.76 -10.60
C ASP A 162 1.68 1.99 -10.06
N ASN A 163 1.98 3.21 -9.59
CA ASN A 163 3.27 3.54 -8.97
C ASN A 163 3.50 2.75 -7.67
N ALA A 164 2.51 2.70 -6.77
CA ALA A 164 2.60 1.92 -5.53
C ALA A 164 2.74 0.41 -5.82
N SER A 165 2.02 -0.10 -6.83
CA SER A 165 2.11 -1.49 -7.26
C SER A 165 3.51 -1.83 -7.79
N ASN A 166 4.08 -0.95 -8.62
CA ASN A 166 5.45 -1.09 -9.11
C ASN A 166 6.48 -1.07 -7.96
N GLU A 167 6.30 -0.21 -6.95
CA GLU A 167 7.17 -0.16 -5.78
C GLU A 167 7.12 -1.47 -4.97
N ILE A 168 5.93 -2.02 -4.76
CA ILE A 168 5.74 -3.34 -4.11
C ILE A 168 6.46 -4.44 -4.91
N LEU A 169 6.28 -4.47 -6.23
CA LEU A 169 6.95 -5.46 -7.09
C LEU A 169 8.48 -5.35 -7.00
N MET A 170 9.02 -4.13 -6.97
CA MET A 170 10.45 -3.90 -6.81
C MET A 170 10.96 -4.39 -5.46
N HIS A 171 10.24 -4.13 -4.36
CA HIS A 171 10.61 -4.63 -3.04
C HIS A 171 10.57 -6.17 -2.97
N LEU A 172 9.52 -6.80 -3.53
CA LEU A 172 9.41 -8.26 -3.59
C LEU A 172 10.56 -8.88 -4.38
N LYS A 173 10.90 -8.30 -5.54
CA LYS A 173 12.05 -8.75 -6.33
C LYS A 173 13.37 -8.62 -5.57
N SER A 174 13.60 -7.49 -4.90
CA SER A 174 14.79 -7.30 -4.08
C SER A 174 14.88 -8.31 -2.93
N LYS A 175 13.75 -8.68 -2.32
CA LYS A 175 13.69 -9.71 -1.27
C LYS A 175 13.95 -11.10 -1.83
N GLU A 176 13.42 -11.43 -3.00
CA GLU A 176 13.71 -12.67 -3.70
C GLU A 176 15.21 -12.80 -4.04
N ASP A 177 15.84 -11.72 -4.53
CA ASP A 177 17.27 -11.68 -4.83
C ASP A 177 18.13 -11.85 -3.55
N GLU A 178 17.70 -11.27 -2.43
CA GLU A 178 18.34 -11.42 -1.11
C GLU A 178 18.27 -12.87 -0.60
N LEU A 179 17.09 -13.48 -0.67
CA LEU A 179 16.89 -14.88 -0.30
C LEU A 179 17.69 -15.82 -1.19
N THR A 180 17.74 -15.53 -2.50
CA THR A 180 18.53 -16.31 -3.46
C THR A 180 20.01 -16.27 -3.10
N ARG A 181 20.55 -15.09 -2.77
CA ARG A 181 21.94 -14.95 -2.27
C ARG A 181 22.17 -15.72 -0.98
N SER A 182 21.24 -15.65 -0.03
CA SER A 182 21.32 -16.38 1.24
C SER A 182 21.35 -17.91 1.02
N ILE A 183 20.45 -18.44 0.18
CA ILE A 183 20.42 -19.86 -0.19
C ILE A 183 21.74 -20.28 -0.84
N CYS A 184 22.30 -19.46 -1.73
CA CYS A 184 23.60 -19.75 -2.34
C CYS A 184 24.73 -19.79 -1.29
N SER A 185 24.75 -18.88 -0.31
CA SER A 185 25.72 -18.92 0.80
C SER A 185 25.58 -20.21 1.61
N CYS A 186 24.36 -20.55 2.04
CA CYS A 186 24.10 -21.77 2.80
C CYS A 186 24.53 -23.04 2.04
N ARG A 187 24.37 -23.08 0.72
CA ARG A 187 24.86 -24.21 -0.11
C ARG A 187 26.38 -24.31 -0.08
N VAL A 188 27.09 -23.18 -0.23
CA VAL A 188 28.56 -23.16 -0.15
C VAL A 188 29.05 -23.58 1.23
N GLU A 189 28.41 -23.11 2.29
CA GLU A 189 28.71 -23.50 3.66
C GLU A 189 28.47 -25.00 3.90
N ALA A 190 27.36 -25.54 3.39
CA ALA A 190 27.09 -26.97 3.45
C ALA A 190 28.17 -27.80 2.73
N ASP A 191 28.64 -27.34 1.57
CA ASP A 191 29.75 -27.99 0.86
C ASP A 191 31.06 -28.00 1.68
N VAL A 192 31.34 -26.92 2.42
CA VAL A 192 32.49 -26.84 3.32
C VAL A 192 32.33 -27.82 4.49
N VAL A 193 31.15 -27.87 5.13
CA VAL A 193 30.85 -28.83 6.21
C VAL A 193 31.01 -30.26 5.72
N ASN A 194 30.50 -30.60 4.53
CA ASN A 194 30.67 -31.93 3.94
C ASN A 194 32.14 -32.29 3.72
N LYS A 195 32.98 -31.34 3.31
CA LYS A 195 34.44 -31.55 3.21
C LYS A 195 35.07 -31.83 4.58
N TRP A 196 34.64 -31.12 5.63
CA TRP A 196 35.11 -31.35 7.00
C TRP A 196 34.69 -32.72 7.53
N ILE A 197 33.44 -33.12 7.31
CA ILE A 197 32.94 -34.45 7.67
C ILE A 197 33.83 -35.51 7.02
N LYS A 198 34.02 -35.43 5.70
CA LYS A 198 34.87 -36.39 4.98
C LYS A 198 36.30 -36.41 5.51
N PHE A 199 36.89 -35.26 5.79
CA PHE A 199 38.23 -35.17 6.36
C PHE A 199 38.32 -35.86 7.74
N LEU A 200 37.33 -35.64 8.61
CA LEU A 200 37.30 -36.26 9.94
C LEU A 200 37.09 -37.77 9.86
N GLU A 201 36.22 -38.24 8.96
CA GLU A 201 36.00 -39.67 8.71
C GLU A 201 37.28 -40.35 8.20
N ASP A 202 37.92 -39.77 7.18
CA ASP A 202 39.18 -40.28 6.62
C ASP A 202 40.30 -40.28 7.69
N THR A 203 40.39 -39.21 8.49
CA THR A 203 41.38 -39.09 9.57
C THR A 203 41.13 -40.13 10.67
N TRP A 204 39.88 -40.36 11.06
CA TRP A 204 39.51 -41.38 12.04
C TRP A 204 39.90 -42.78 11.56
N ILE A 205 39.65 -43.10 10.29
CA ILE A 205 40.07 -44.38 9.70
C ILE A 205 41.59 -44.57 9.80
N ILE A 206 42.37 -43.53 9.49
CA ILE A 206 43.83 -43.57 9.58
C ILE A 206 44.29 -43.77 11.03
N GLN A 207 43.77 -42.98 11.97
CA GLN A 207 44.12 -43.07 13.38
C GLN A 207 43.76 -44.43 13.98
N SER A 208 42.57 -44.95 13.66
CA SER A 208 42.13 -46.27 14.11
C SER A 208 43.04 -47.38 13.60
N LYS A 209 43.40 -47.36 12.31
CA LYS A 209 44.37 -48.32 11.73
C LYS A 209 45.74 -48.22 12.40
N PHE A 210 46.22 -47.00 12.64
CA PHE A 210 47.51 -46.78 13.30
C PHE A 210 47.49 -47.29 14.75
N ALA A 211 46.42 -47.00 15.51
CA ALA A 211 46.25 -47.48 16.87
C ALA A 211 46.20 -49.03 16.92
N GLN A 212 45.45 -49.65 16.00
CA GLN A 212 45.39 -51.11 15.88
C GLN A 212 46.76 -51.70 15.55
N GLN A 213 47.51 -51.10 14.62
CA GLN A 213 48.85 -51.55 14.27
C GLN A 213 49.81 -51.43 15.46
N LYS A 214 49.74 -50.31 16.20
CA LYS A 214 50.54 -50.10 17.40
C LYS A 214 50.22 -51.14 18.48
N GLU A 215 48.94 -51.45 18.69
CA GLU A 215 48.50 -52.47 19.64
C GLU A 215 49.03 -53.86 19.26
N ILE A 216 48.94 -54.23 17.97
CA ILE A 216 49.52 -55.47 17.45
C ILE A 216 51.05 -55.50 17.65
N GLN A 217 51.73 -54.37 17.42
CA GLN A 217 53.18 -54.28 17.63
C GLN A 217 53.55 -54.45 19.10
N VAL A 218 52.87 -53.71 20.00
CA VAL A 218 53.14 -53.74 21.43
C VAL A 218 52.82 -55.10 22.02
N SER A 219 51.67 -55.70 21.67
CA SER A 219 51.34 -57.07 22.11
C SER A 219 52.37 -58.09 21.62
N GLY A 220 52.79 -58.03 20.34
CA GLY A 220 53.82 -58.92 19.81
C GLY A 220 55.23 -58.69 20.38
N GLU A 221 55.58 -57.48 20.82
CA GLU A 221 56.80 -57.23 21.61
C GLU A 221 56.66 -57.78 23.04
N MET A 222 55.50 -57.58 23.67
CA MET A 222 55.23 -58.06 25.03
C MET A 222 55.27 -59.59 25.13
N GLU A 223 54.73 -60.29 24.14
CA GLU A 223 54.79 -61.76 24.03
C GLU A 223 56.25 -62.24 23.97
N ARG A 224 57.08 -61.64 23.09
CA ARG A 224 58.52 -61.93 22.98
C ARG A 224 59.29 -61.67 24.27
N TYR A 225 59.02 -60.55 24.96
CA TYR A 225 59.62 -60.27 26.27
C TYR A 225 59.12 -61.24 27.35
N GLY A 226 57.88 -61.71 27.25
CA GLY A 226 57.32 -62.77 28.08
C GLY A 226 58.17 -64.04 28.03
N ASP A 227 58.46 -64.52 26.81
CA ASP A 227 59.28 -65.73 26.61
C ASP A 227 60.70 -65.55 27.16
N HIS A 228 61.36 -64.42 26.86
CA HIS A 228 62.70 -64.12 27.39
C HIS A 228 62.73 -64.03 28.91
N PHE A 229 61.69 -63.45 29.52
CA PHE A 229 61.56 -63.38 30.97
C PHE A 229 61.43 -64.78 31.58
N ILE A 230 60.58 -65.63 31.01
CA ILE A 230 60.41 -67.01 31.47
C ILE A 230 61.73 -67.78 31.37
N ASP A 231 62.44 -67.70 30.23
CA ASP A 231 63.71 -68.39 30.06
C ASP A 231 64.78 -67.92 31.06
N LEU A 232 64.83 -66.62 31.37
CA LEU A 232 65.72 -66.08 32.39
C LEU A 232 65.38 -66.61 33.79
N ILE A 233 64.08 -66.63 34.15
CA ILE A 233 63.62 -67.16 35.44
C ILE A 233 63.94 -68.65 35.55
N VAL A 234 63.71 -69.44 34.50
CA VAL A 234 64.08 -70.86 34.45
C VAL A 234 65.58 -71.03 34.69
N GLN A 235 66.43 -70.31 33.95
CA GLN A 235 67.89 -70.39 34.11
C GLN A 235 68.34 -70.08 35.54
N LEU A 236 67.78 -69.02 36.13
CA LEU A 236 68.17 -68.56 37.46
C LEU A 236 67.67 -69.49 38.58
N LEU A 237 66.44 -69.99 38.48
CA LEU A 237 65.89 -70.98 39.42
C LEU A 237 66.63 -72.32 39.31
N SER A 238 66.95 -72.78 38.10
CA SER A 238 67.78 -73.97 37.88
C SER A 238 69.16 -73.80 38.52
N PHE A 239 69.80 -72.64 38.33
CA PHE A 239 71.10 -72.34 38.93
C PHE A 239 71.04 -72.34 40.47
N TYR A 240 69.99 -71.77 41.07
CA TYR A 240 69.83 -71.80 42.53
C TYR A 240 69.56 -73.20 43.05
N LYS A 241 68.73 -73.98 42.37
CA LYS A 241 68.49 -75.39 42.69
C LYS A 241 69.79 -76.20 42.65
N GLU A 242 70.56 -76.11 41.57
CA GLU A 242 71.85 -76.80 41.43
C GLU A 242 72.87 -76.39 42.50
N GLN A 243 72.79 -75.16 43.01
CA GLN A 243 73.64 -74.71 44.11
C GLN A 243 73.19 -75.21 45.49
N LEU A 244 71.89 -75.28 45.76
CA LEU A 244 71.34 -75.61 47.07
C LEU A 244 71.22 -77.13 47.27
N ASP A 245 70.86 -77.90 46.25
CA ASP A 245 70.67 -79.36 46.34
C ASP A 245 71.93 -80.09 46.86
N PRO A 246 73.17 -79.81 46.38
CA PRO A 246 74.38 -80.44 46.91
C PRO A 246 74.83 -79.87 48.26
N SER A 247 74.26 -78.73 48.68
CA SER A 247 74.59 -78.07 49.94
C SER A 247 73.79 -78.64 51.11
N ILE A 248 72.59 -79.18 50.88
CA ILE A 248 71.80 -79.91 51.90
C ILE A 248 72.56 -81.07 52.56
N PRO A 249 73.12 -82.05 51.81
CA PRO A 249 73.83 -83.16 52.44
C PRO A 249 75.12 -82.69 53.14
N LYS A 250 75.73 -81.59 52.68
CA LYS A 250 76.88 -80.98 53.36
C LYS A 250 76.48 -80.37 54.70
N ILE A 251 75.38 -79.63 54.76
CA ILE A 251 74.84 -79.09 56.02
C ILE A 251 74.46 -80.23 56.96
N ARG A 252 73.77 -81.26 56.48
CA ARG A 252 73.42 -82.44 57.29
C ARG A 252 74.67 -83.11 57.88
N GLY A 253 75.70 -83.32 57.06
CA GLY A 253 76.98 -83.88 57.54
C GLY A 253 77.71 -82.97 58.53
N LEU A 254 77.68 -81.65 58.33
CA LEU A 254 78.25 -80.69 59.29
C LEU A 254 77.49 -80.69 60.62
N VAL A 255 76.15 -80.74 60.58
CA VAL A 255 75.29 -80.85 61.77
C VAL A 255 75.58 -82.14 62.54
N GLU A 256 75.66 -83.29 61.86
CA GLU A 256 76.02 -84.58 62.48
C GLU A 256 77.43 -84.57 63.11
N LEU A 257 78.38 -83.84 62.52
CA LEU A 257 79.73 -83.65 63.08
C LEU A 257 79.77 -82.66 64.26
N LEU A 258 78.81 -81.74 64.34
CA LEU A 258 78.68 -80.73 65.40
C LEU A 258 77.81 -81.22 66.57
N GLU A 259 77.02 -82.29 66.39
CA GLU A 259 76.22 -82.93 67.44
C GLU A 259 77.11 -83.49 68.58
N PRO A 260 76.89 -83.07 69.84
CA PRO A 260 77.71 -83.50 70.97
C PRO A 260 77.56 -84.97 71.40
N SER A 261 76.71 -85.79 70.76
CA SER A 261 76.40 -87.14 71.26
C SER A 261 76.17 -88.20 70.18
N LYS A 262 77.24 -88.66 69.53
CA LYS A 262 77.33 -90.03 69.02
C LYS A 262 78.76 -90.53 69.20
N GLY A 263 78.94 -91.38 70.21
CA GLY A 263 80.25 -91.76 70.74
C GLY A 263 81.08 -92.66 69.82
N LEU A 264 82.40 -92.50 69.95
CA LEU A 264 83.36 -93.57 69.71
C LEU A 264 84.12 -93.82 71.02
N GLU A 265 83.70 -94.88 71.71
CA GLU A 265 84.49 -95.54 72.76
C GLU A 265 85.59 -96.42 72.15
N SER A 266 86.62 -96.67 72.96
CA SER A 266 87.84 -97.50 72.79
C SER A 266 88.99 -96.84 71.99
N GLU A 267 90.21 -96.68 72.51
CA GLU A 267 90.82 -97.12 73.77
C GLU A 267 92.13 -96.33 74.04
N LYS A 268 92.40 -96.09 75.34
CA LYS A 268 93.69 -95.81 76.03
C LYS A 268 94.57 -94.59 75.71
N LYS A 269 94.46 -93.63 76.64
CA LYS A 269 95.49 -92.82 77.34
C LYS A 269 96.93 -92.87 76.81
N THR A 270 97.47 -91.68 76.52
CA THR A 270 98.50 -91.05 77.36
C THR A 270 98.56 -89.55 77.06
N GLU A 271 98.80 -88.78 78.11
CA GLU A 271 98.93 -87.32 78.11
C GLU A 271 100.10 -86.88 77.21
N ASP A 272 99.91 -85.92 76.32
CA ASP A 272 100.50 -84.58 76.46
C ASP A 272 99.94 -83.61 75.42
N LYS A 273 99.84 -82.35 75.83
CA LYS A 273 99.66 -81.07 75.09
C LYS A 273 99.16 -81.08 73.64
N ASP A 274 98.02 -80.43 73.42
CA ASP A 274 97.94 -79.14 72.72
C ASP A 274 96.50 -78.84 72.29
N THR A 275 96.11 -77.59 72.49
CA THR A 275 94.89 -76.95 71.96
C THR A 275 94.74 -77.19 70.46
N LYS A 276 93.96 -78.22 70.06
CA LYS A 276 93.57 -78.49 68.67
C LYS A 276 92.09 -78.83 68.41
N PRO A 277 91.26 -79.28 69.38
CA PRO A 277 89.84 -79.56 69.09
C PRO A 277 88.98 -78.30 68.89
N ILE A 278 89.36 -77.18 69.53
CA ILE A 278 88.58 -75.93 69.51
C ILE A 278 88.68 -75.21 68.15
N ASP A 279 89.86 -75.20 67.53
CA ASP A 279 90.05 -74.56 66.21
C ASP A 279 89.38 -75.35 65.07
N SER A 280 89.31 -76.68 65.16
CA SER A 280 88.58 -77.50 64.19
C SER A 280 87.07 -77.32 64.30
N ARG A 281 86.52 -77.22 65.52
CA ARG A 281 85.09 -76.95 65.74
C ARG A 281 84.69 -75.57 65.22
N LYS A 282 85.47 -74.53 65.53
CA LYS A 282 85.22 -73.17 65.03
C LYS A 282 85.24 -73.07 63.50
N LYS A 283 86.08 -73.85 62.83
CA LYS A 283 86.10 -73.91 61.36
C LYS A 283 84.82 -74.53 60.80
N LEU A 284 84.33 -75.63 61.37
CA LEU A 284 83.08 -76.29 60.98
C LEU A 284 81.85 -75.40 61.23
N GLU A 285 81.81 -74.70 62.38
CA GLU A 285 80.74 -73.75 62.70
C GLU A 285 80.72 -72.57 61.72
N LYS A 286 81.89 -72.06 61.31
CA LYS A 286 81.98 -71.01 60.28
C LYS A 286 81.52 -71.49 58.91
N GLU A 287 81.91 -72.69 58.49
CA GLU A 287 81.45 -73.30 57.24
C GLU A 287 79.92 -73.54 57.24
N TYR A 288 79.35 -73.90 58.40
CA TYR A 288 77.89 -73.99 58.58
C TYR A 288 77.22 -72.61 58.44
N LEU A 289 77.72 -71.57 59.10
CA LEU A 289 77.17 -70.20 59.01
C LEU A 289 77.25 -69.63 57.60
N ASP A 290 78.36 -69.88 56.88
CA ASP A 290 78.52 -69.45 55.50
C ASP A 290 77.52 -70.16 54.58
N LEU A 291 77.23 -71.44 54.82
CA LEU A 291 76.20 -72.20 54.10
C LEU A 291 74.79 -71.76 54.47
N GLU A 292 74.48 -71.56 55.76
CA GLU A 292 73.18 -71.05 56.25
C GLU A 292 72.87 -69.68 55.66
N ALA A 293 73.84 -68.74 55.71
CA ALA A 293 73.70 -67.44 55.07
C ALA A 293 73.42 -67.56 53.57
N LYS A 294 74.08 -68.51 52.88
CA LYS A 294 73.84 -68.79 51.46
C LYS A 294 72.44 -69.33 51.20
N PHE A 295 71.92 -70.24 52.03
CA PHE A 295 70.54 -70.72 51.93
C PHE A 295 69.53 -69.59 52.14
N VAL A 296 69.65 -68.84 53.24
CA VAL A 296 68.72 -67.76 53.59
C VAL A 296 68.70 -66.67 52.52
N THR A 297 69.87 -66.24 52.04
CA THR A 297 69.96 -65.21 50.98
C THR A 297 69.39 -65.70 49.65
N THR A 298 69.71 -66.93 49.24
CA THR A 298 69.22 -67.51 47.98
C THR A 298 67.70 -67.70 48.01
N LEU A 299 67.15 -68.24 49.09
CA LEU A 299 65.72 -68.44 49.25
C LEU A 299 64.95 -67.11 49.32
N SER A 300 65.53 -66.08 49.95
CA SER A 300 64.94 -64.74 49.95
C SER A 300 64.83 -64.15 48.53
N VAL A 301 65.85 -64.36 47.69
CA VAL A 301 65.85 -63.92 46.29
C VAL A 301 64.79 -64.69 45.48
N VAL A 302 64.66 -65.99 45.71
CA VAL A 302 63.65 -66.85 45.07
C VAL A 302 62.23 -66.42 45.45
N ASP A 303 61.98 -66.13 46.74
CA ASP A 303 60.68 -65.62 47.21
C ASP A 303 60.36 -64.23 46.61
N ALA A 304 61.38 -63.38 46.43
CA ALA A 304 61.23 -62.11 45.74
C ALA A 304 60.90 -62.28 44.24
N MET A 305 61.41 -63.34 43.59
CA MET A 305 61.10 -63.69 42.19
C MET A 305 59.72 -64.33 42.03
N LYS A 306 59.22 -64.99 43.07
CA LYS A 306 57.88 -65.62 43.10
C LYS A 306 56.77 -64.57 42.95
N LYS A 307 56.88 -63.42 43.64
CA LYS A 307 55.87 -62.34 43.61
C LYS A 307 55.55 -61.79 42.20
N PRO A 308 56.51 -61.34 41.38
CA PRO A 308 56.23 -60.78 40.05
C PRO A 308 55.76 -61.84 39.04
N PHE A 309 56.00 -63.14 39.27
CA PHE A 309 55.53 -64.21 38.38
C PHE A 309 54.03 -64.50 38.54
N TYR A 310 53.50 -64.40 39.78
CA TYR A 310 52.07 -64.62 40.07
C TYR A 310 51.25 -63.33 40.14
N SER A 311 51.88 -62.16 40.04
CA SER A 311 51.17 -60.88 39.99
C SER A 311 50.51 -60.72 38.62
N GLN A 312 49.17 -60.84 38.59
CA GLN A 312 48.37 -60.68 37.38
C GLN A 312 48.49 -59.23 36.90
N THR A 313 49.34 -59.00 35.89
CA THR A 313 49.39 -57.72 35.18
C THR A 313 48.60 -57.93 33.89
N GLU A 314 47.57 -57.10 33.68
CA GLU A 314 46.61 -57.23 32.57
C GLU A 314 47.27 -57.64 31.24
N GLY A 315 46.79 -58.75 30.66
CA GLY A 315 47.12 -59.18 29.31
C GLY A 315 48.29 -60.16 29.15
N ILE A 316 49.07 -60.48 30.20
CA ILE A 316 50.22 -61.40 30.07
C ILE A 316 50.03 -62.61 30.98
N SER A 317 49.57 -63.74 30.42
CA SER A 317 49.45 -65.01 31.15
C SER A 317 50.82 -65.68 31.28
N ARG A 318 51.72 -65.10 32.08
CA ARG A 318 53.02 -65.71 32.43
C ARG A 318 52.86 -66.89 33.41
N GLN A 319 51.69 -66.97 34.04
CA GLN A 319 51.41 -67.76 35.23
C GLN A 319 51.39 -69.29 35.00
N ASP A 320 51.43 -69.75 33.75
CA ASP A 320 51.19 -71.16 33.40
C ASP A 320 52.37 -71.94 32.82
N ASP A 321 53.57 -71.38 32.80
CA ASP A 321 54.75 -72.16 32.37
C ASP A 321 55.05 -73.29 33.38
N LYS A 322 54.95 -74.53 32.89
CA LYS A 322 55.15 -75.76 33.66
C LYS A 322 56.58 -75.87 34.22
N ARG A 323 57.58 -75.41 33.48
CA ARG A 323 59.02 -75.48 33.86
C ARG A 323 59.28 -74.63 35.10
N VAL A 324 58.74 -73.41 35.13
CA VAL A 324 58.92 -72.49 36.26
C VAL A 324 58.19 -73.02 37.51
N LYS A 325 56.96 -73.54 37.35
CA LYS A 325 56.21 -74.16 38.46
C LYS A 325 56.96 -75.34 39.07
N GLU A 326 57.45 -76.27 38.24
CA GLU A 326 58.22 -77.43 38.69
C GLU A 326 59.52 -77.03 39.42
N LEU A 327 60.20 -75.97 38.99
CA LEU A 327 61.41 -75.46 39.65
C LEU A 327 61.13 -74.80 40.99
N PHE A 328 60.07 -73.99 41.10
CA PHE A 328 59.66 -73.44 42.39
C PHE A 328 59.26 -74.54 43.38
N GLU A 329 58.51 -75.55 42.94
CA GLU A 329 58.13 -76.69 43.80
C GLU A 329 59.36 -77.49 44.26
N ALA A 330 60.31 -77.74 43.36
CA ALA A 330 61.56 -78.41 43.73
C ALA A 330 62.36 -77.61 44.76
N LEU A 331 62.38 -76.28 44.63
CA LEU A 331 63.13 -75.41 45.53
C LEU A 331 62.42 -75.19 46.88
N ASP A 332 61.09 -75.15 46.89
CA ASP A 332 60.28 -75.19 48.11
C ASP A 332 60.53 -76.50 48.87
N LYS A 333 60.66 -77.64 48.17
CA LYS A 333 61.06 -78.92 48.79
C LYS A 333 62.48 -78.87 49.37
N THR A 334 63.46 -78.31 48.65
CA THR A 334 64.83 -78.08 49.15
C THR A 334 64.82 -77.17 50.39
N LYS A 335 63.93 -76.17 50.44
CA LYS A 335 63.71 -75.32 51.63
C LYS A 335 63.13 -76.11 52.81
N GLU A 336 62.08 -76.90 52.60
CA GLU A 336 61.52 -77.77 53.64
C GLU A 336 62.55 -78.75 54.20
N GLU A 337 63.39 -79.33 53.33
CA GLU A 337 64.48 -80.22 53.73
C GLU A 337 65.55 -79.50 54.56
N PHE A 338 65.89 -78.25 54.23
CA PHE A 338 66.80 -77.42 55.02
C PHE A 338 66.20 -77.03 56.37
N GLU A 339 64.94 -76.59 56.41
CA GLU A 339 64.23 -76.21 57.65
C GLU A 339 64.01 -77.42 58.58
N SER A 340 63.98 -78.64 58.04
CA SER A 340 63.87 -79.89 58.81
C SER A 340 65.18 -80.28 59.53
N ILE A 341 66.33 -79.72 59.13
CA ILE A 341 67.60 -79.95 59.82
C ILE A 341 67.62 -79.05 61.07
N GLU A 342 67.68 -79.66 62.26
CA GLU A 342 67.75 -78.91 63.51
C GLU A 342 69.04 -78.09 63.58
N ARG A 343 68.91 -76.78 63.85
CA ARG A 343 70.04 -75.85 63.92
C ARG A 343 70.96 -76.23 65.09
N PRO A 344 72.25 -76.57 64.87
CA PRO A 344 73.20 -76.89 65.94
C PRO A 344 73.44 -75.70 66.86
N LEU A 345 73.77 -75.97 68.14
CA LEU A 345 74.25 -74.94 69.06
C LEU A 345 75.68 -74.53 68.70
N LEU A 346 75.85 -73.31 68.19
CA LEU A 346 77.13 -72.77 67.77
C LEU A 346 77.77 -71.94 68.89
N ASP A 347 79.01 -72.24 69.24
CA ASP A 347 79.76 -71.51 70.27
C ASP A 347 80.19 -70.11 69.76
N ILE A 348 80.39 -69.96 68.44
CA ILE A 348 80.77 -68.67 67.81
C ILE A 348 79.66 -67.61 67.93
N GLU A 349 78.38 -67.98 67.90
CA GLU A 349 77.26 -67.05 68.07
C GLU A 349 76.97 -66.69 69.53
N SER A 350 77.59 -67.42 70.48
CA SER A 350 77.35 -67.30 71.92
C SER A 350 78.55 -66.69 72.67
N PRO A 351 78.83 -65.38 72.59
CA PRO A 351 79.86 -64.79 73.43
C PRO A 351 79.39 -64.71 74.89
N SER A 352 80.12 -65.41 75.77
CA SER A 352 80.02 -65.35 77.23
C SER A 352 79.93 -63.91 77.75
N ARG A 353 78.97 -63.68 78.66
CA ARG A 353 78.66 -62.42 79.35
C ARG A 353 79.89 -61.80 80.02
N THR A 354 80.14 -60.50 79.83
CA THR A 354 80.69 -59.63 80.89
C THR A 354 80.52 -58.13 80.61
N SER A 355 80.11 -57.44 81.69
CA SER A 355 80.26 -56.02 82.02
C SER A 355 79.49 -54.93 81.27
N SER A 356 78.71 -54.25 82.11
CA SER A 356 78.01 -52.98 81.96
C SER A 356 78.90 -51.74 81.81
N SER A 357 78.26 -50.68 81.28
CA SER A 357 78.51 -49.24 81.52
C SER A 357 79.46 -48.52 80.56
N SER A 358 78.92 -47.61 79.73
CA SER A 358 78.96 -46.16 80.02
C SER A 358 78.53 -45.28 78.82
N ARG A 359 77.74 -44.25 79.16
CA ARG A 359 77.61 -42.88 78.59
C ARG A 359 77.92 -42.57 77.10
N SER A 360 76.84 -42.10 76.44
CA SER A 360 76.60 -41.02 75.45
C SER A 360 77.79 -40.19 74.89
N PRO A 361 77.70 -39.62 73.64
CA PRO A 361 76.95 -38.36 73.45
C PRO A 361 76.22 -38.13 72.10
N SER A 362 75.14 -37.34 72.20
CA SER A 362 74.57 -36.33 71.28
C SER A 362 75.25 -36.08 69.91
N LEU A 363 74.46 -36.00 68.83
CA LEU A 363 74.09 -34.73 68.15
C LEU A 363 73.22 -34.98 66.89
N LYS A 364 71.96 -34.51 66.98
CA LYS A 364 71.25 -33.60 66.04
C LYS A 364 70.86 -34.01 64.60
N MET A 365 69.58 -33.70 64.31
CA MET A 365 68.94 -33.24 63.05
C MET A 365 68.58 -34.32 62.02
N ILE A 366 67.36 -34.47 61.46
CA ILE A 366 66.18 -33.58 61.23
C ILE A 366 64.90 -34.46 61.11
N PRO A 367 63.69 -33.90 61.34
CA PRO A 367 62.45 -34.67 61.52
C PRO A 367 61.79 -35.14 60.21
N GLU A 368 61.28 -36.37 60.26
CA GLU A 368 60.22 -36.88 59.38
C GLU A 368 58.89 -36.17 59.65
N VAL A 369 58.14 -35.89 58.58
CA VAL A 369 56.68 -35.74 58.65
C VAL A 369 56.08 -36.73 57.64
N PRO A 370 55.25 -37.69 58.09
CA PRO A 370 54.49 -38.58 57.24
C PRO A 370 53.11 -37.97 56.96
N LEU A 371 52.58 -38.11 55.76
CA LEU A 371 51.13 -38.06 55.56
C LEU A 371 50.68 -39.15 54.60
N SER A 372 50.00 -40.11 55.22
CA SER A 372 49.20 -41.18 54.66
C SER A 372 47.88 -40.68 54.06
N PHE A 373 47.50 -41.32 52.96
CA PHE A 373 46.18 -41.65 52.44
C PHE A 373 44.94 -41.25 53.26
N THR A 374 43.86 -40.78 52.61
CA THR A 374 42.71 -41.61 52.15
C THR A 374 41.57 -40.73 51.61
N VAL A 375 40.85 -41.30 50.64
CA VAL A 375 39.65 -40.91 49.89
C VAL A 375 38.42 -40.54 50.74
N GLN A 376 37.56 -39.60 50.27
CA GLN A 376 36.09 -39.79 50.18
C GLN A 376 35.32 -38.65 49.43
N LYS A 377 34.49 -39.15 48.48
CA LYS A 377 33.17 -38.75 47.93
C LYS A 377 32.27 -37.94 48.93
N GLU A 378 31.33 -37.02 48.63
CA GLU A 378 30.31 -36.83 47.56
C GLU A 378 29.54 -35.48 47.75
N PHE A 379 28.78 -35.07 46.71
CA PHE A 379 27.53 -34.27 46.64
C PHE A 379 27.42 -32.72 46.72
N ASP A 380 26.67 -32.25 45.71
CA ASP A 380 25.63 -31.21 45.63
C ASP A 380 25.94 -29.71 45.51
N ASP A 381 25.62 -29.24 44.29
CA ASP A 381 24.73 -28.11 43.94
C ASP A 381 25.17 -26.67 44.27
N VAL A 382 24.49 -25.74 43.58
CA VAL A 382 24.47 -24.27 43.73
C VAL A 382 25.07 -23.48 42.56
N GLU A 383 24.12 -23.07 41.71
CA GLU A 383 23.82 -21.71 41.25
C GLU A 383 24.92 -20.77 40.74
N THR A 384 24.62 -20.23 39.55
CA THR A 384 25.02 -18.92 39.03
C THR A 384 24.98 -17.78 40.05
N PRO A 385 25.90 -16.80 39.92
CA PRO A 385 25.63 -15.43 40.32
C PRO A 385 25.67 -14.45 39.15
N ASP A 386 24.60 -13.68 39.07
CA ASP A 386 24.46 -12.42 38.36
C ASP A 386 25.03 -11.25 39.18
N SER A 387 25.28 -10.12 38.51
CA SER A 387 25.15 -8.72 38.96
C SER A 387 26.38 -7.82 38.79
N ARG A 388 26.20 -6.80 37.94
CA ARG A 388 26.19 -5.35 38.30
C ARG A 388 25.94 -4.51 37.04
N LYS A 389 25.20 -3.41 36.98
CA LYS A 389 24.02 -2.81 37.67
C LYS A 389 23.81 -1.43 37.01
N GLY A 390 22.59 -1.15 36.55
CA GLY A 390 21.96 0.19 36.47
C GLY A 390 22.32 1.07 35.25
N SER A 391 21.40 1.89 34.68
CA SER A 391 20.06 2.31 35.10
C SER A 391 19.41 3.22 34.02
N SER A 392 18.10 3.02 33.74
CA SER A 392 17.02 4.04 33.52
C SER A 392 17.15 5.04 32.34
N GLU A 393 16.15 5.45 31.54
CA GLU A 393 14.67 5.34 31.49
C GLU A 393 14.20 5.95 30.14
N LYS A 394 13.02 5.49 29.64
CA LYS A 394 11.96 6.23 28.88
C LYS A 394 12.30 6.81 27.49
N GLU A 395 11.40 7.03 26.53
CA GLU A 395 9.95 6.84 26.32
C GLU A 395 9.69 6.98 24.79
N ASP A 396 8.52 6.53 24.36
CA ASP A 396 7.92 6.53 23.01
C ASP A 396 7.77 7.94 22.37
N PRO A 397 7.91 8.13 21.03
CA PRO A 397 7.51 9.38 20.39
C PRO A 397 6.30 9.21 19.46
N ALA A 398 5.15 9.74 19.89
CA ALA A 398 4.04 10.12 19.02
C ALA A 398 3.76 11.62 19.16
N LYS A 399 3.63 12.29 18.00
CA LYS A 399 3.20 13.68 17.72
C LYS A 399 4.16 14.82 18.08
N LYS A 400 4.75 15.44 17.05
CA LYS A 400 4.67 16.90 16.81
C LYS A 400 4.61 17.20 15.30
N GLN A 401 3.62 18.00 14.95
CA GLN A 401 3.46 18.70 13.67
C GLN A 401 4.25 20.01 13.69
N LEU A 402 4.54 20.49 12.47
CA LEU A 402 4.86 21.86 12.05
C LEU A 402 6.25 22.39 12.38
N GLU A 403 7.11 22.39 11.37
CA GLU A 403 7.80 23.62 10.95
C GLU A 403 7.91 23.65 9.43
N MET A 404 7.55 24.81 8.91
CA MET A 404 7.36 25.17 7.52
C MET A 404 8.57 26.05 7.19
N GLU A 405 9.54 25.54 6.45
CA GLU A 405 10.67 26.33 5.96
C GLU A 405 10.45 26.60 4.47
N LEU A 406 10.11 27.87 4.20
CA LEU A 406 10.10 28.49 2.90
C LEU A 406 11.56 28.63 2.45
N ASP A 407 11.92 27.97 1.35
CA ASP A 407 13.17 28.22 0.63
C ASP A 407 12.87 29.24 -0.47
N ASP A 408 13.35 30.46 -0.24
CA ASP A 408 13.25 31.63 -1.12
C ASP A 408 14.60 31.73 -1.84
N GLY A 409 14.60 31.39 -3.13
CA GLY A 409 15.80 31.28 -3.95
C GLY A 409 15.62 31.93 -5.31
N GLU A 410 15.41 33.25 -5.33
CA GLU A 410 15.75 34.09 -6.49
C GLU A 410 17.26 34.37 -6.48
N GLU A 411 17.96 34.02 -7.57
CA GLU A 411 18.67 35.01 -8.39
C GLU A 411 19.45 34.37 -9.56
N SER A 412 19.40 35.08 -10.68
CA SER A 412 20.35 35.10 -11.81
C SER A 412 20.29 33.97 -12.86
N LEU A 413 19.61 34.27 -13.97
CA LEU A 413 20.21 34.21 -15.31
C LEU A 413 19.45 35.20 -16.22
N ALA A 414 19.86 36.46 -16.14
CA ALA A 414 19.65 37.42 -17.21
C ALA A 414 20.84 37.25 -18.18
N ASP A 415 20.56 36.80 -19.40
CA ASP A 415 21.16 37.37 -20.61
C ASP A 415 20.44 36.84 -21.86
N GLU A 416 19.89 37.80 -22.60
CA GLU A 416 20.11 37.92 -24.04
C GLU A 416 19.39 36.93 -24.98
N ILE A 417 18.12 37.20 -25.29
CA ILE A 417 17.63 37.07 -26.67
C ILE A 417 16.87 38.34 -27.08
N ASN A 418 17.52 39.04 -28.00
CA ASN A 418 17.15 40.26 -28.72
C ASN A 418 15.78 40.25 -29.44
N ASP A 419 15.20 41.45 -29.47
CA ASP A 419 14.55 42.15 -30.59
C ASP A 419 13.55 41.42 -31.48
N TRP A 420 12.24 41.59 -31.22
CA TRP A 420 11.24 41.83 -32.28
C TRP A 420 10.21 42.85 -31.78
N GLU A 421 10.44 44.12 -32.14
CA GLU A 421 9.50 45.25 -32.05
C GLU A 421 8.72 45.39 -33.38
N PHE A 422 7.51 45.98 -33.32
CA PHE A 422 6.53 46.36 -34.38
C PHE A 422 5.65 45.22 -34.97
N ASP A 423 4.33 45.37 -35.16
CA ASP A 423 3.49 46.57 -35.31
C ASP A 423 2.30 46.60 -34.33
N ALA A 424 2.10 47.74 -33.68
CA ALA A 424 0.77 48.22 -33.31
C ALA A 424 0.30 49.15 -34.42
N LEU A 425 -0.93 48.96 -34.93
CA LEU A 425 -1.86 49.97 -35.41
C LEU A 425 -3.06 49.26 -36.06
N ASP A 426 -4.20 49.28 -35.39
CA ASP A 426 -5.46 49.65 -36.03
C ASP A 426 -6.54 49.82 -34.96
N ASP A 427 -6.59 51.04 -34.45
CA ASP A 427 -7.75 51.57 -33.75
C ASP A 427 -7.85 53.05 -34.10
N THR A 428 -8.58 53.38 -35.17
CA THR A 428 -9.49 54.54 -35.21
C THR A 428 -10.41 54.52 -36.44
N HIS A 429 -11.71 54.44 -36.15
CA HIS A 429 -12.82 55.20 -36.75
C HIS A 429 -12.96 55.35 -38.28
N LEU A 430 -14.11 54.88 -38.79
CA LEU A 430 -14.94 55.73 -39.66
C LEU A 430 -16.44 55.48 -39.46
N LYS A 431 -17.11 56.59 -39.10
CA LYS A 431 -18.55 56.81 -39.06
C LYS A 431 -18.93 57.44 -40.42
N ASN A 432 -20.16 57.18 -40.88
CA ASN A 432 -20.88 57.76 -42.03
C ASN A 432 -20.87 56.90 -43.32
N GLN A 433 -21.93 56.10 -43.54
CA GLN A 433 -23.05 56.47 -44.41
C GLN A 433 -24.24 55.52 -44.20
#